data_AF-A0A2N2LJP4-F1
#
_entry.id   AF-A0A2N2LJP4-F1
#
_cell.length_a   1.000
_cell.length_b   1.000
_cell.length_c   1.000
_cell.angle_alpha   90.00
_cell.angle_beta   90.00
_cell.angle_gamma   90.00
#
_symmetry.space_group_name_H-M   'P 1'
#
loop_
_entity.id
_entity.type
_entity.pdbx_description
1 polymer ?
#
loop_
_entity_poly.entity_id
_entity_poly.type
_entity_poly.pdbx_seq_one_letter_code
_entity_poly.pdbx_strand_id
1 'polypeptide(L)'
;MDHQTDDGLLWKRRRSATSTAEEFVEAMTLFIRIHGDAEWSPWALDDRAPEIERAMAVMRQWQRAEPGFRLRQIADVKAEWAQEDEERAARIAEERRARERRKADYDTGLEEARLVLLEFEGWLAMEQFQRQGLIDETLLPSIDAGGRADRVRECDREIAACQRRLDGLRDAVADPERVVDRDGYLPAERRELSLRLFASRRQTAVRELRPKILELSVALDSTRGRKERAEARKQLVDAQALLDDWLLQVPVLSAEDMCSECTQPAKWHLTGRVMRIGWQAPCPAWPAWWKRVEKGRALLVEAAKKREQPEAARTEPQRVAVIPSSLPIAEVTSRLTELQAQYPDAEVRRGRGSTWELWSVLPASPGAP
;
A
#
# COMPACT_ATOMS: atom_id res chain seq x y z
N MET A 1 -7.96 -50.85 -20.51
CA MET A 1 -8.97 -50.34 -19.57
C MET A 1 -9.22 -48.91 -19.98
N ASP A 2 -10.47 -48.61 -20.28
CA ASP A 2 -10.92 -47.26 -20.55
C ASP A 2 -11.35 -46.67 -19.21
N HIS A 3 -11.09 -45.38 -18.99
CA HIS A 3 -11.39 -44.68 -17.74
C HIS A 3 -12.21 -43.44 -18.09
N GLN A 4 -13.29 -43.21 -17.35
CA GLN A 4 -14.12 -42.03 -17.49
C GLN A 4 -13.78 -41.05 -16.38
N THR A 5 -13.46 -39.81 -16.74
CA THR A 5 -13.20 -38.73 -15.81
C THR A 5 -14.51 -38.06 -15.36
N ASP A 6 -14.48 -37.30 -14.26
CA ASP A 6 -15.66 -36.66 -13.65
C ASP A 6 -16.40 -35.68 -14.59
N ASP A 7 -15.70 -35.16 -15.61
CA ASP A 7 -16.23 -34.32 -16.68
C ASP A 7 -16.90 -35.11 -17.82
N GLY A 8 -17.03 -36.44 -17.67
CA GLY A 8 -17.68 -37.34 -18.61
C GLY A 8 -16.81 -37.78 -19.80
N LEU A 9 -15.56 -37.30 -19.89
CA LEU A 9 -14.65 -37.64 -20.99
C LEU A 9 -14.12 -39.08 -20.85
N LEU A 10 -14.05 -39.81 -21.96
CA LEU A 10 -13.45 -41.15 -21.98
C LEU A 10 -11.99 -41.07 -22.37
N TRP A 11 -11.13 -41.65 -21.53
CA TRP A 11 -9.70 -41.73 -21.73
C TRP A 11 -9.24 -43.17 -21.81
N LYS A 12 -8.31 -43.44 -22.70
CA LYS A 12 -7.67 -44.73 -22.86
C LYS A 12 -6.18 -44.61 -22.71
N ARG A 13 -5.64 -45.52 -21.91
CA ARG A 13 -4.20 -45.63 -21.73
C ARG A 13 -3.52 -46.14 -23.01
N ARG A 14 -2.40 -45.52 -23.40
CA ARG A 14 -1.58 -45.97 -24.54
C ARG A 14 -0.89 -47.31 -24.22
N ARG A 15 -0.52 -48.05 -25.27
CA ARG A 15 0.07 -49.40 -25.12
C ARG A 15 1.38 -49.43 -24.32
N SER A 16 2.17 -48.37 -24.38
CA SER A 16 3.46 -48.23 -23.69
C SER A 16 3.39 -47.47 -22.37
N ALA A 17 2.20 -47.14 -21.90
CA ALA A 17 2.01 -46.37 -20.69
C ALA A 17 2.31 -47.21 -19.44
N THR A 18 2.99 -46.59 -18.48
CA THR A 18 3.26 -47.16 -17.17
C THR A 18 2.35 -46.59 -16.10
N SER A 19 1.70 -45.45 -16.34
CA SER A 19 0.87 -44.78 -15.34
C SER A 19 -0.48 -45.44 -15.11
N THR A 20 -1.01 -45.27 -13.90
CA THR A 20 -2.36 -45.67 -13.50
C THR A 20 -3.38 -44.61 -13.87
N ALA A 21 -4.68 -44.95 -13.76
CA ALA A 21 -5.76 -44.00 -14.00
C ALA A 21 -5.79 -42.89 -12.92
N GLU A 22 -5.52 -43.25 -11.67
CA GLU A 22 -5.42 -42.31 -10.55
C GLU A 22 -4.28 -41.29 -10.78
N GLU A 23 -3.08 -41.75 -11.15
CA GLU A 23 -1.95 -40.87 -11.49
C GLU A 23 -2.28 -39.93 -12.65
N PHE A 24 -3.08 -40.38 -13.62
CA PHE A 24 -3.53 -39.55 -14.73
C PHE A 24 -4.49 -38.44 -14.29
N VAL A 25 -5.49 -38.78 -13.47
CA VAL A 25 -6.44 -37.80 -12.90
C VAL A 25 -5.72 -36.79 -12.00
N GLU A 26 -4.79 -37.26 -11.17
CA GLU A 26 -3.95 -36.39 -10.34
C GLU A 26 -3.09 -35.45 -11.19
N ALA A 27 -2.47 -35.97 -12.26
CA ALA A 27 -1.69 -35.16 -13.19
C ALA A 27 -2.53 -34.09 -13.90
N MET A 28 -3.73 -34.44 -14.37
CA MET A 28 -4.67 -33.48 -14.97
C MET A 28 -5.09 -32.41 -13.95
N THR A 29 -5.47 -32.82 -12.74
CA THR A 29 -5.89 -31.90 -11.67
C THR A 29 -4.75 -30.96 -11.27
N LEU A 30 -3.53 -31.49 -11.14
CA LEU A 30 -2.33 -30.71 -10.87
C LEU A 30 -2.04 -29.71 -11.99
N PHE A 31 -2.12 -30.14 -13.26
CA PHE A 31 -1.90 -29.28 -14.42
C PHE A 31 -2.91 -28.14 -14.46
N ILE A 32 -4.21 -28.43 -14.31
CA ILE A 32 -5.29 -27.44 -14.27
C ILE A 32 -5.07 -26.46 -13.12
N ARG A 33 -4.78 -26.95 -11.92
CA ARG A 33 -4.53 -26.12 -10.74
C ARG A 33 -3.35 -25.18 -10.95
N ILE A 34 -2.21 -25.67 -11.45
CA ILE A 34 -1.02 -24.83 -11.69
C ILE A 34 -1.32 -23.73 -12.73
N HIS A 35 -2.08 -24.05 -13.78
CA HIS A 35 -2.46 -23.04 -14.77
C HIS A 35 -3.48 -22.04 -14.23
N GLY A 36 -4.42 -22.47 -13.38
CA GLY A 36 -5.30 -21.57 -12.64
C GLY A 36 -4.52 -20.66 -11.69
N ASP A 37 -3.54 -21.20 -10.96
CA ASP A 37 -2.63 -20.41 -10.13
C ASP A 37 -1.86 -19.38 -10.98
N ALA A 38 -1.49 -19.73 -12.22
CA ALA A 38 -0.72 -18.88 -13.12
C ALA A 38 -1.48 -17.62 -13.60
N GLU A 39 -2.82 -17.66 -13.67
CA GLU A 39 -3.64 -16.50 -14.01
C GLU A 39 -3.43 -15.36 -13.01
N TRP A 40 -3.30 -15.71 -11.73
CA TRP A 40 -3.07 -14.75 -10.65
C TRP A 40 -1.59 -14.60 -10.28
N SER A 41 -0.79 -15.66 -10.45
CA SER A 41 0.61 -15.73 -10.09
C SER A 41 1.44 -16.11 -11.32
N PRO A 42 1.85 -15.15 -12.17
CA PRO A 42 2.50 -15.44 -13.45
C PRO A 42 3.75 -16.33 -13.40
N TRP A 43 4.41 -16.40 -12.25
CA TRP A 43 5.59 -17.25 -12.01
C TRP A 43 5.23 -18.64 -11.49
N ALA A 44 3.96 -18.96 -11.23
CA ALA A 44 3.54 -20.30 -10.81
C ALA A 44 3.97 -21.36 -11.85
N LEU A 45 3.99 -20.99 -13.14
CA LEU A 45 4.49 -21.86 -14.20
C LEU A 45 6.00 -22.10 -14.08
N ASP A 46 6.78 -21.05 -13.82
CA ASP A 46 8.23 -21.13 -13.72
C ASP A 46 8.66 -21.86 -12.44
N ASP A 47 8.09 -21.46 -11.29
CA ASP A 47 8.40 -22.02 -9.98
C ASP A 47 8.01 -23.50 -9.88
N ARG A 48 6.95 -23.90 -10.62
CA ARG A 48 6.43 -25.28 -10.63
C ARG A 48 6.67 -25.98 -11.97
N ALA A 49 7.60 -25.50 -12.79
CA ALA A 49 7.92 -26.11 -14.08
C ALA A 49 8.21 -27.62 -13.98
N PRO A 50 8.98 -28.11 -12.98
CA PRO A 50 9.20 -29.55 -12.83
C PRO A 50 7.92 -30.34 -12.52
N GLU A 51 6.95 -29.75 -11.82
CA GLU A 51 5.65 -30.37 -11.58
C GLU A 51 4.82 -30.45 -12.85
N ILE A 52 4.81 -29.38 -13.65
CA ILE A 52 4.13 -29.34 -14.95
C ILE A 52 4.72 -30.39 -15.89
N GLU A 53 6.05 -30.45 -16.01
CA GLU A 53 6.73 -31.41 -16.88
C GLU A 53 6.38 -32.85 -16.50
N ARG A 54 6.36 -33.17 -15.19
CA ARG A 54 5.93 -34.48 -14.69
C ARG A 54 4.46 -34.77 -15.01
N ALA A 55 3.56 -33.81 -14.75
CA ALA A 55 2.14 -33.96 -15.06
C ALA A 55 1.92 -34.20 -16.56
N MET A 56 2.57 -33.41 -17.42
CA MET A 56 2.53 -33.56 -18.87
C MET A 56 3.08 -34.92 -19.32
N ALA A 57 4.15 -35.42 -18.69
CA ALA A 57 4.70 -36.73 -19.01
C ALA A 57 3.70 -37.86 -18.73
N VAL A 58 2.97 -37.78 -17.61
CA VAL A 58 1.88 -38.73 -17.29
C VAL A 58 0.72 -38.59 -18.26
N MET A 59 0.25 -37.36 -18.51
CA MET A 59 -0.88 -37.09 -19.42
C MET A 59 -0.62 -37.58 -20.85
N ARG A 60 0.63 -37.49 -21.35
CA ARG A 60 1.04 -37.99 -22.67
C ARG A 60 0.94 -39.51 -22.82
N GLN A 61 0.83 -40.25 -21.71
CA GLN A 61 0.62 -41.71 -21.73
C GLN A 61 -0.85 -42.09 -21.99
N TRP A 62 -1.75 -41.12 -22.02
CA TRP A 62 -3.18 -41.30 -22.21
C TRP A 62 -3.65 -40.62 -23.51
N GLN A 63 -4.81 -41.02 -24.01
CA GLN A 63 -5.45 -40.41 -25.18
C GLN A 63 -6.97 -40.42 -25.02
N ARG A 64 -7.66 -39.42 -25.58
CA ARG A 64 -9.12 -39.41 -25.62
C ARG A 64 -9.63 -40.60 -26.44
N ALA A 65 -10.70 -41.21 -25.96
CA ALA A 65 -11.25 -42.46 -26.44
C ALA A 65 -12.76 -42.40 -26.69
N GLU A 66 -13.36 -41.21 -26.68
CA GLU A 66 -14.79 -41.08 -26.98
C GLU A 66 -15.07 -41.52 -28.43
N PRO A 67 -16.20 -42.20 -28.67
CA PRO A 67 -16.62 -42.55 -30.02
C PRO A 67 -16.70 -41.32 -30.92
N GLY A 68 -15.97 -41.33 -32.04
CA GLY A 68 -15.98 -40.23 -33.00
C GLY A 68 -15.08 -39.05 -32.64
N PHE A 69 -14.32 -39.09 -31.55
CA PHE A 69 -13.36 -38.02 -31.23
C PHE A 69 -12.32 -37.88 -32.34
N ARG A 70 -12.19 -36.65 -32.86
CA ARG A 70 -11.13 -36.26 -33.79
C ARG A 70 -10.41 -35.05 -33.23
N LEU A 71 -9.08 -35.07 -33.30
CA LEU A 71 -8.29 -33.88 -33.02
C LEU A 71 -8.70 -32.78 -34.00
N ARG A 72 -9.03 -31.60 -33.47
CA ARG A 72 -9.35 -30.42 -34.28
C ARG A 72 -8.12 -30.05 -35.11
N GLN A 73 -8.34 -29.65 -36.36
CA GLN A 73 -7.25 -29.13 -37.17
C GLN A 73 -6.90 -27.71 -36.69
N ILE A 74 -5.64 -27.32 -36.85
CA ILE A 74 -5.18 -25.97 -36.48
C ILE A 74 -5.99 -24.90 -37.23
N ALA A 75 -6.42 -25.17 -38.47
CA ALA A 75 -7.28 -24.26 -39.24
C ALA A 75 -8.63 -24.03 -38.56
N ASP A 76 -9.27 -25.08 -38.04
CA ASP A 76 -10.56 -24.99 -37.35
C ASP A 76 -10.44 -24.21 -36.03
N VAL A 77 -9.34 -24.39 -35.30
CA VAL A 77 -9.06 -23.65 -34.06
C VAL A 77 -8.82 -22.16 -34.36
N LYS A 78 -8.05 -21.86 -35.42
CA LYS A 78 -7.81 -20.46 -35.84
C LYS A 78 -9.10 -19.76 -36.29
N ALA A 79 -9.97 -20.46 -37.01
CA ALA A 79 -11.24 -19.91 -37.47
C ALA A 79 -12.16 -19.57 -36.29
N GLU A 80 -12.23 -20.44 -35.28
CA GLU A 80 -12.97 -20.19 -34.04
C GLU A 80 -12.40 -18.99 -33.28
N TRP A 81 -11.08 -18.91 -33.09
CA TRP A 81 -10.46 -17.75 -32.43
C TRP A 81 -10.73 -16.43 -33.18
N ALA A 82 -10.73 -16.45 -34.52
CA ALA A 82 -11.07 -15.27 -35.30
C ALA A 82 -12.52 -14.84 -35.07
N GLN A 83 -13.47 -15.79 -35.00
CA GLN A 83 -14.85 -15.49 -34.66
C GLN A 83 -14.99 -14.94 -33.24
N GLU A 84 -14.33 -15.55 -32.26
CA GLU A 84 -14.33 -15.07 -30.86
C GLU A 84 -13.76 -13.65 -30.75
N ASP A 85 -12.73 -13.32 -31.53
CA ASP A 85 -12.14 -11.99 -31.58
C ASP A 85 -13.10 -10.97 -32.22
N GLU A 86 -13.81 -11.33 -33.29
CA GLU A 86 -14.86 -10.49 -33.90
C GLU A 86 -16.01 -10.22 -32.92
N GLU A 87 -16.50 -11.26 -32.25
CA GLU A 87 -17.55 -11.14 -31.23
C GLU A 87 -17.09 -10.29 -30.05
N ARG A 88 -15.84 -10.46 -29.60
CA ARG A 88 -15.24 -9.63 -28.55
C ARG A 88 -15.13 -8.17 -28.99
N ALA A 89 -14.68 -7.92 -30.21
CA ALA A 89 -14.59 -6.56 -30.75
C ALA A 89 -15.97 -5.89 -30.85
N ALA A 90 -16.99 -6.64 -31.27
CA ALA A 90 -18.37 -6.17 -31.31
C ALA A 90 -18.90 -5.79 -29.92
N ARG A 91 -18.68 -6.64 -28.90
CA ARG A 91 -19.05 -6.34 -27.50
C ARG A 91 -18.36 -5.08 -26.99
N ILE A 92 -17.04 -4.96 -27.18
CA ILE A 92 -16.28 -3.77 -26.77
C ILE A 92 -16.80 -2.51 -27.47
N ALA A 93 -17.15 -2.60 -28.75
CA ALA A 93 -17.70 -1.48 -29.50
C ALA A 93 -19.09 -1.06 -28.99
N GLU A 94 -19.94 -2.03 -28.62
CA GLU A 94 -21.25 -1.77 -28.02
C GLU A 94 -21.13 -1.14 -26.63
N GLU A 95 -20.31 -1.70 -25.75
CA GLU A 95 -20.00 -1.17 -24.42
C GLU A 95 -19.50 0.27 -24.52
N ARG A 96 -18.57 0.54 -25.46
CA ARG A 96 -18.08 1.89 -25.73
C ARG A 96 -19.21 2.83 -26.14
N ARG A 97 -20.10 2.41 -27.05
CA ARG A 97 -21.25 3.24 -27.46
C ARG A 97 -22.20 3.50 -26.31
N ALA A 98 -22.46 2.50 -25.46
CA ALA A 98 -23.29 2.66 -24.26
C ALA A 98 -22.67 3.67 -23.28
N ARG A 99 -21.37 3.56 -23.03
CA ARG A 99 -20.60 4.50 -22.19
C ARG A 99 -20.67 5.93 -22.71
N GLU A 100 -20.44 6.14 -24.01
CA GLU A 100 -20.52 7.49 -24.59
C GLU A 100 -21.93 8.10 -24.48
N ARG A 101 -23.00 7.29 -24.56
CA ARG A 101 -24.37 7.78 -24.33
C ARG A 101 -24.58 8.24 -22.89
N ARG A 102 -24.12 7.45 -21.90
CA ARG A 102 -24.29 7.76 -20.48
C ARG A 102 -23.57 9.03 -20.03
N LYS A 103 -22.55 9.50 -20.76
CA LYS A 103 -21.90 10.80 -20.46
C LYS A 103 -22.89 11.96 -20.44
N ALA A 104 -24.00 11.87 -21.18
CA ALA A 104 -25.05 12.88 -21.15
C ALA A 104 -25.81 12.92 -19.81
N ASP A 105 -25.79 11.82 -19.06
CA ASP A 105 -26.44 11.68 -17.75
C ASP A 105 -25.48 12.00 -16.58
N TYR A 106 -24.26 12.45 -16.88
CA TYR A 106 -23.27 12.79 -15.87
C TYR A 106 -23.73 14.00 -15.04
N ASP A 107 -23.83 13.79 -13.72
CA ASP A 107 -24.15 14.82 -12.74
C ASP A 107 -23.02 14.91 -11.71
N THR A 108 -22.28 16.02 -11.73
CA THR A 108 -21.16 16.27 -10.82
C THR A 108 -21.60 16.29 -9.35
N GLY A 109 -22.77 16.87 -9.05
CA GLY A 109 -23.27 16.93 -7.67
C GLY A 109 -23.63 15.54 -7.13
N LEU A 110 -24.21 14.71 -7.99
CA LEU A 110 -24.52 13.32 -7.66
C LEU A 110 -23.25 12.47 -7.49
N GLU A 111 -22.25 12.64 -8.37
CA GLU A 111 -20.95 11.98 -8.24
C GLU A 111 -20.24 12.37 -6.94
N GLU A 112 -20.18 13.67 -6.62
CA GLU A 112 -19.61 14.16 -5.36
C GLU A 112 -20.36 13.61 -4.15
N ALA A 113 -21.70 13.63 -4.16
CA ALA A 113 -22.51 13.07 -3.08
C ALA A 113 -22.23 11.58 -2.88
N ARG A 114 -22.06 10.82 -3.97
CA ARG A 114 -21.67 9.41 -3.91
C ARG A 114 -20.26 9.22 -3.35
N LEU A 115 -19.28 10.03 -3.74
CA LEU A 115 -17.93 9.93 -3.19
C LEU A 115 -17.93 10.19 -1.68
N VAL A 116 -18.72 11.16 -1.22
CA VAL A 116 -18.91 11.42 0.21
C VAL A 116 -19.64 10.26 0.89
N LEU A 117 -20.65 9.66 0.25
CA LEU A 117 -21.32 8.45 0.76
C LEU A 117 -20.29 7.34 1.02
N LEU A 118 -19.51 6.97 0.00
CA LEU A 118 -18.49 5.92 0.10
C LEU A 118 -17.43 6.23 1.17
N GLU A 119 -17.03 7.50 1.28
CA GLU A 119 -16.11 7.95 2.31
C GLU A 119 -16.69 7.67 3.70
N PHE A 120 -17.93 8.07 3.98
CA PHE A 120 -18.57 7.83 5.28
C PHE A 120 -18.86 6.36 5.55
N GLU A 121 -19.11 5.54 4.53
CA GLU A 121 -19.23 4.07 4.70
C GLU A 121 -17.88 3.47 5.11
N GLY A 122 -16.78 3.95 4.52
CA GLY A 122 -15.43 3.59 4.91
C GLY A 122 -15.09 4.00 6.35
N TRP A 123 -15.41 5.25 6.74
CA TRP A 123 -15.22 5.71 8.12
C TRP A 123 -16.06 4.89 9.11
N LEU A 124 -17.33 4.64 8.82
CA LEU A 124 -18.20 3.83 9.67
C LEU A 124 -17.61 2.44 9.92
N ALA A 125 -17.21 1.75 8.86
CA ALA A 125 -16.62 0.42 8.97
C ALA A 125 -15.31 0.42 9.78
N MET A 126 -14.48 1.46 9.61
CA MET A 126 -13.25 1.60 10.37
C MET A 126 -13.51 1.84 11.86
N GLU A 127 -14.46 2.73 12.21
CA GLU A 127 -14.83 2.98 13.61
C GLU A 127 -15.46 1.74 14.26
N GLN A 128 -16.27 0.98 13.53
CA GLN A 128 -16.80 -0.30 13.99
C GLN A 128 -15.70 -1.32 14.27
N PHE A 129 -14.72 -1.43 13.37
CA PHE A 129 -13.55 -2.29 13.57
C PHE A 129 -12.73 -1.87 14.79
N GLN A 130 -12.45 -0.57 14.94
CA GLN A 130 -11.70 -0.04 16.09
C GLN A 130 -12.43 -0.30 17.40
N ARG A 131 -13.73 0.00 17.46
CA ARG A 131 -14.58 -0.28 18.61
C ARG A 131 -14.52 -1.74 19.02
N GLN A 132 -14.70 -2.66 18.06
CA GLN A 132 -14.69 -4.09 18.35
C GLN A 132 -13.32 -4.56 18.83
N GLY A 133 -12.24 -4.10 18.17
CA GLY A 133 -10.89 -4.46 18.58
C GLY A 133 -10.50 -3.92 19.96
N LEU A 134 -11.04 -2.77 20.37
CA LEU A 134 -10.89 -2.26 21.74
C LEU A 134 -11.65 -3.12 22.74
N ILE A 135 -12.87 -3.55 22.43
CA ILE A 135 -13.69 -4.42 23.30
C ILE A 135 -13.01 -5.78 23.50
N ASP A 136 -12.51 -6.38 22.41
CA ASP A 136 -11.88 -7.71 22.43
C ASP A 136 -10.39 -7.66 22.86
N GLU A 137 -9.88 -6.48 23.24
CA GLU A 137 -8.49 -6.22 23.62
C GLU A 137 -7.44 -6.59 22.55
N THR A 138 -7.87 -6.77 21.30
CA THR A 138 -6.96 -7.06 20.16
C THR A 138 -6.27 -5.80 19.64
N LEU A 139 -6.86 -4.62 19.88
CA LEU A 139 -6.27 -3.31 19.59
C LEU A 139 -5.83 -2.62 20.87
N LEU A 140 -4.61 -2.09 20.85
CA LEU A 140 -3.99 -1.36 21.96
C LEU A 140 -4.06 -2.15 23.29
N PRO A 141 -3.53 -3.38 23.35
CA PRO A 141 -3.65 -4.25 24.54
C PRO A 141 -3.05 -3.64 25.81
N SER A 142 -2.12 -2.69 25.66
CA SER A 142 -1.45 -2.00 26.77
C SER A 142 -2.23 -0.83 27.38
N ILE A 143 -3.42 -0.48 26.85
CA ILE A 143 -4.25 0.59 27.42
C ILE A 143 -4.95 0.08 28.69
N ASP A 144 -5.06 0.95 29.70
CA ASP A 144 -5.81 0.65 30.91
C ASP A 144 -7.33 0.62 30.65
N ALA A 145 -8.08 0.00 31.56
CA ALA A 145 -9.52 -0.19 31.41
C ALA A 145 -10.31 1.14 31.32
N GLY A 146 -9.86 2.20 32.01
CA GLY A 146 -10.49 3.52 31.95
C GLY A 146 -10.29 4.17 30.59
N GLY A 147 -9.03 4.24 30.14
CA GLY A 147 -8.68 4.74 28.80
C GLY A 147 -9.37 3.96 27.68
N ARG A 148 -9.51 2.64 27.83
CA ARG A 148 -10.26 1.80 26.88
C ARG A 148 -11.73 2.19 26.79
N ALA A 149 -12.39 2.34 27.93
CA ALA A 149 -13.79 2.73 27.99
C ALA A 149 -14.02 4.12 27.36
N ASP A 150 -13.09 5.06 27.55
CA ASP A 150 -13.13 6.37 26.89
C ASP A 150 -13.03 6.25 25.36
N ARG A 151 -12.11 5.43 24.86
CA ARG A 151 -11.94 5.19 23.42
C ARG A 151 -13.14 4.50 22.79
N VAL A 152 -13.74 3.53 23.48
CA VAL A 152 -14.98 2.89 23.00
C VAL A 152 -16.11 3.92 22.90
N ARG A 153 -16.26 4.81 23.89
CA ARG A 153 -17.23 5.91 23.83
C ARG A 153 -16.94 6.92 22.72
N GLU A 154 -15.67 7.16 22.41
CA GLU A 154 -15.25 7.97 21.26
C GLU A 154 -15.73 7.34 19.95
N CYS A 155 -15.41 6.06 19.71
CA CYS A 155 -15.89 5.32 18.54
C CYS A 155 -17.42 5.30 18.45
N ASP A 156 -18.14 5.08 19.56
CA ASP A 156 -19.62 5.10 19.57
C ASP A 156 -20.20 6.44 19.09
N ARG A 157 -19.58 7.57 19.48
CA ARG A 157 -20.00 8.91 19.03
C ARG A 157 -19.74 9.10 17.54
N GLU A 158 -18.58 8.69 17.05
CA GLU A 158 -18.21 8.80 15.64
C GLU A 158 -19.05 7.88 14.76
N ILE A 159 -19.34 6.65 15.20
CA ILE A 159 -20.28 5.72 14.54
C ILE A 159 -21.65 6.38 14.38
N ALA A 160 -22.20 6.94 15.46
CA ALA A 160 -23.49 7.60 15.40
C ALA A 160 -23.49 8.84 14.50
N ALA A 161 -22.39 9.59 14.44
CA ALA A 161 -22.23 10.72 13.53
C ALA A 161 -22.16 10.28 12.07
N CYS A 162 -21.40 9.23 11.77
CA CYS A 162 -21.30 8.66 10.43
C CYS A 162 -22.66 8.13 9.95
N GLN A 163 -23.39 7.39 10.81
CA GLN A 163 -24.71 6.85 10.48
C GLN A 163 -25.71 7.96 10.10
N ARG A 164 -25.82 9.03 10.91
CA ARG A 164 -26.70 10.16 10.57
C ARG A 164 -26.34 10.81 9.24
N ARG A 165 -25.05 10.87 8.91
CA ARG A 165 -24.60 11.45 7.63
C ARG A 165 -24.91 10.52 6.46
N LEU A 166 -24.74 9.22 6.64
CA LEU A 166 -25.06 8.21 5.64
C LEU A 166 -26.54 8.18 5.30
N ASP A 167 -27.42 8.28 6.30
CA ASP A 167 -28.87 8.28 6.06
C ASP A 167 -29.28 9.39 5.08
N GLY A 168 -28.81 10.62 5.31
CA GLY A 168 -29.09 11.74 4.41
C GLY A 168 -28.45 11.61 3.01
N LEU A 169 -27.30 10.92 2.90
CA LEU A 169 -26.63 10.70 1.61
C LEU A 169 -27.27 9.58 0.81
N ARG A 170 -27.77 8.53 1.46
CA ARG A 170 -28.48 7.41 0.82
C ARG A 170 -29.75 7.89 0.14
N ASP A 171 -30.48 8.81 0.79
CA ASP A 171 -31.66 9.44 0.20
C ASP A 171 -31.31 10.29 -1.03
N ALA A 172 -30.18 11.00 -0.99
CA ALA A 172 -29.74 11.87 -2.09
C ALA A 172 -29.20 11.09 -3.30
N VAL A 173 -28.46 10.00 -3.06
CA VAL A 173 -27.80 9.21 -4.11
C VAL A 173 -28.71 8.11 -4.67
N ALA A 174 -29.64 7.61 -3.85
CA ALA A 174 -30.51 6.46 -4.10
C ALA A 174 -29.75 5.15 -4.38
N ASP A 175 -29.16 5.02 -5.57
CA ASP A 175 -28.37 3.85 -5.98
C ASP A 175 -26.95 4.29 -6.36
N PRO A 176 -25.95 4.09 -5.46
CA PRO A 176 -24.59 4.46 -5.75
C PRO A 176 -24.01 3.68 -6.94
N GLU A 177 -24.52 2.49 -7.28
CA GLU A 177 -24.01 1.68 -8.39
C GLU A 177 -24.49 2.15 -9.77
N ARG A 178 -25.38 3.15 -9.82
CA ARG A 178 -25.89 3.74 -11.06
C ARG A 178 -25.36 5.13 -11.36
N VAL A 179 -24.55 5.70 -10.46
CA VAL A 179 -23.96 7.02 -10.65
C VAL A 179 -22.82 6.93 -11.65
N VAL A 180 -23.03 7.57 -12.79
CA VAL A 180 -22.08 7.64 -13.90
C VAL A 180 -20.98 8.65 -13.59
N ASP A 181 -19.73 8.32 -13.90
CA ASP A 181 -18.61 9.27 -13.80
C ASP A 181 -18.52 10.21 -15.02
N ARG A 182 -17.62 11.19 -14.97
CA ARG A 182 -17.40 12.14 -16.08
C ARG A 182 -17.07 11.48 -17.43
N ASP A 183 -16.55 10.26 -17.41
CA ASP A 183 -16.10 9.50 -18.57
C ASP A 183 -17.16 8.48 -19.05
N GLY A 184 -18.34 8.48 -18.41
CA GLY A 184 -19.49 7.65 -18.75
C GLY A 184 -19.48 6.26 -18.11
N TYR A 185 -18.53 5.97 -17.22
CA TYR A 185 -18.40 4.67 -16.57
C TYR A 185 -19.31 4.52 -15.36
N LEU A 186 -19.85 3.31 -15.20
CA LEU A 186 -20.49 2.89 -13.96
C LEU A 186 -19.44 2.38 -12.96
N PRO A 187 -19.74 2.41 -11.65
CA PRO A 187 -18.84 1.87 -10.62
C PRO A 187 -18.41 0.42 -10.85
N ALA A 188 -19.32 -0.46 -11.28
CA ALA A 188 -18.98 -1.84 -11.61
C ALA A 188 -17.93 -1.95 -12.73
N GLU A 189 -18.07 -1.15 -13.78
CA GLU A 189 -17.10 -1.10 -14.89
C GLU A 189 -15.76 -0.52 -14.43
N ARG A 190 -15.78 0.50 -13.57
CA ARG A 190 -14.56 1.06 -12.95
C ARG A 190 -13.86 0.04 -12.07
N ARG A 191 -14.60 -0.82 -11.37
CA ARG A 191 -14.04 -1.93 -10.59
C ARG A 191 -13.36 -2.97 -11.48
N GLU A 192 -13.93 -3.32 -12.63
CA GLU A 192 -13.27 -4.20 -13.60
C GLU A 192 -11.96 -3.60 -14.13
N LEU A 193 -11.98 -2.32 -14.51
CA LEU A 193 -10.77 -1.61 -14.93
C LEU A 193 -9.73 -1.57 -13.80
N SER A 194 -10.17 -1.28 -12.59
CA SER A 194 -9.33 -1.24 -11.39
C SER A 194 -8.71 -2.59 -11.09
N LEU A 195 -9.44 -3.69 -11.26
CA LEU A 195 -8.93 -5.05 -11.12
C LEU A 195 -7.81 -5.33 -12.12
N ARG A 196 -8.02 -5.01 -13.41
CA ARG A 196 -7.00 -5.21 -14.46
C ARG A 196 -5.74 -4.40 -14.18
N LEU A 197 -5.89 -3.13 -13.80
CA LEU A 197 -4.78 -2.24 -13.46
C LEU A 197 -4.04 -2.71 -12.20
N PHE A 198 -4.77 -3.14 -11.17
CA PHE A 198 -4.20 -3.70 -9.95
C PHE A 198 -3.40 -4.97 -10.24
N ALA A 199 -4.00 -5.92 -10.96
CA ALA A 199 -3.36 -7.17 -11.34
C ALA A 199 -2.07 -6.91 -12.10
N SER A 200 -2.10 -6.05 -13.13
CA SER A 200 -0.91 -5.65 -13.89
C SER A 200 0.17 -5.03 -12.99
N ARG A 201 -0.19 -4.06 -12.14
CA ARG A 201 0.76 -3.42 -11.21
C ARG A 201 1.37 -4.42 -10.23
N ARG A 202 0.56 -5.31 -9.67
CA ARG A 202 1.01 -6.37 -8.75
C ARG A 202 1.99 -7.31 -9.45
N GLN A 203 1.66 -7.76 -10.66
CA GLN A 203 2.54 -8.63 -11.45
C GLN A 203 3.90 -7.96 -11.73
N THR A 204 3.89 -6.70 -12.15
CA THR A 204 5.12 -5.91 -12.35
C THR A 204 5.92 -5.79 -11.06
N ALA A 205 5.27 -5.42 -9.94
CA ALA A 205 5.94 -5.27 -8.65
C ALA A 205 6.60 -6.58 -8.18
N VAL A 206 5.94 -7.72 -8.33
CA VAL A 206 6.55 -9.01 -7.98
C VAL A 206 7.73 -9.33 -8.89
N ARG A 207 7.59 -9.13 -10.20
CA ARG A 207 8.69 -9.34 -11.17
C ARG A 207 9.92 -8.50 -10.86
N GLU A 208 9.73 -7.27 -10.38
CA GLU A 208 10.82 -6.38 -9.98
C GLU A 208 11.41 -6.75 -8.60
N LEU A 209 10.58 -7.15 -7.64
CA LEU A 209 11.03 -7.43 -6.28
C LEU A 209 11.86 -8.71 -6.16
N ARG A 210 11.52 -9.78 -6.89
CA ARG A 210 12.26 -11.06 -6.81
C ARG A 210 13.76 -10.89 -7.12
N PRO A 211 14.18 -10.34 -8.28
CA PRO A 211 15.60 -10.13 -8.56
C PRO A 211 16.22 -9.12 -7.60
N LYS A 212 15.50 -8.06 -7.24
CA LYS A 212 15.99 -7.05 -6.28
C LYS A 212 16.28 -7.65 -4.89
N ILE A 213 15.47 -8.59 -4.42
CA ILE A 213 15.71 -9.29 -3.15
C ILE A 213 17.00 -10.12 -3.22
N LEU A 214 17.25 -10.81 -4.33
CA LEU A 214 18.50 -11.55 -4.55
C LEU A 214 19.70 -10.60 -4.58
N GLU A 215 19.60 -9.50 -5.32
CA GLU A 215 20.64 -8.45 -5.39
C GLU A 215 20.95 -7.87 -4.00
N LEU A 216 19.91 -7.51 -3.24
CA LEU A 216 20.05 -6.98 -1.87
C LEU A 216 20.66 -8.00 -0.92
N SER A 217 20.33 -9.29 -1.07
CA SER A 217 20.96 -10.37 -0.30
C SER A 217 22.46 -10.46 -0.58
N VAL A 218 22.86 -10.48 -1.85
CA VAL A 218 24.27 -10.52 -2.26
C VAL A 218 25.03 -9.25 -1.82
N ALA A 219 24.40 -8.08 -1.96
CA ALA A 219 24.95 -6.81 -1.51
C ALA A 219 25.15 -6.80 0.02
N LEU A 220 24.19 -7.34 0.78
CA LEU A 220 24.31 -7.46 2.22
C LEU A 220 25.50 -8.33 2.63
N ASP A 221 25.71 -9.46 1.96
CA ASP A 221 26.82 -10.38 2.26
C ASP A 221 28.20 -9.77 1.94
N SER A 222 28.29 -8.96 0.89
CA SER A 222 29.52 -8.30 0.47
C SER A 222 29.83 -6.99 1.24
N THR A 223 28.85 -6.41 1.95
CA THR A 223 29.01 -5.13 2.67
C THR A 223 29.73 -5.29 4.01
N ARG A 224 30.86 -4.58 4.17
CA ARG A 224 31.71 -4.61 5.39
C ARG A 224 31.41 -3.49 6.41
N GLY A 225 30.84 -2.37 5.98
CA GLY A 225 30.55 -1.22 6.84
C GLY A 225 29.30 -1.40 7.70
N ARG A 226 29.35 -1.04 8.99
CA ARG A 226 28.25 -1.28 9.94
C ARG A 226 26.97 -0.53 9.54
N LYS A 227 27.09 0.72 9.11
CA LYS A 227 25.95 1.58 8.77
C LYS A 227 25.34 1.15 7.44
N GLU A 228 26.18 0.89 6.45
CA GLU A 228 25.82 0.41 5.12
C GLU A 228 25.15 -0.96 5.21
N ARG A 229 25.67 -1.86 6.05
CA ARG A 229 25.07 -3.17 6.30
C ARG A 229 23.71 -3.07 6.99
N ALA A 230 23.55 -2.13 7.93
CA ALA A 230 22.25 -1.89 8.58
C ALA A 230 21.20 -1.39 7.58
N GLU A 231 21.58 -0.47 6.68
CA GLU A 231 20.70 0.03 5.63
C GLU A 231 20.35 -1.06 4.60
N ALA A 232 21.34 -1.83 4.12
CA ALA A 232 21.11 -2.95 3.21
C ALA A 232 20.19 -4.01 3.82
N ARG A 233 20.37 -4.34 5.11
CA ARG A 233 19.48 -5.26 5.84
C ARG A 233 18.06 -4.71 5.92
N LYS A 234 17.91 -3.42 6.22
CA LYS A 234 16.59 -2.79 6.26
C LYS A 234 15.89 -2.88 4.91
N GLN A 235 16.58 -2.51 3.82
CA GLN A 235 16.03 -2.60 2.47
C GLN A 235 15.64 -4.02 2.07
N LEU A 236 16.46 -5.02 2.43
CA LEU A 236 16.15 -6.42 2.20
C LEU A 236 14.87 -6.85 2.96
N VAL A 237 14.79 -6.52 4.25
CA VAL A 237 13.62 -6.83 5.08
C VAL A 237 12.36 -6.14 4.54
N ASP A 238 12.45 -4.87 4.15
CA ASP A 238 11.33 -4.11 3.61
C ASP A 238 10.86 -4.70 2.26
N ALA A 239 11.80 -5.10 1.39
CA ALA A 239 11.49 -5.73 0.11
C ALA A 239 10.88 -7.13 0.28
N GLN A 240 11.42 -7.95 1.19
CA GLN A 240 10.88 -9.27 1.51
C GLN A 240 9.48 -9.17 2.11
N ALA A 241 9.27 -8.28 3.09
CA ALA A 241 7.95 -8.06 3.66
C ALA A 241 6.94 -7.63 2.59
N LEU A 242 7.31 -6.71 1.69
CA LEU A 242 6.43 -6.29 0.60
C LEU A 242 6.08 -7.46 -0.36
N LEU A 243 7.03 -8.34 -0.65
CA LEU A 243 6.77 -9.49 -1.50
C LEU A 243 5.93 -10.55 -0.77
N ASP A 244 6.47 -11.09 0.32
CA ASP A 244 5.99 -12.32 0.97
C ASP A 244 4.73 -12.09 1.81
N ASP A 245 4.65 -10.98 2.54
CA ASP A 245 3.54 -10.70 3.45
C ASP A 245 2.38 -9.99 2.73
N TRP A 246 2.60 -9.43 1.53
CA TRP A 246 1.61 -8.60 0.83
C TRP A 246 1.29 -9.08 -0.55
N LEU A 247 2.23 -8.96 -1.49
CA LEU A 247 1.92 -9.22 -2.90
C LEU A 247 1.59 -10.71 -3.13
N LEU A 248 2.30 -11.62 -2.46
CA LEU A 248 2.03 -13.05 -2.56
C LEU A 248 0.80 -13.51 -1.77
N GLN A 249 0.39 -12.77 -0.74
CA GLN A 249 -0.79 -13.11 0.07
C GLN A 249 -2.12 -12.59 -0.50
N VAL A 250 -2.10 -11.75 -1.55
CA VAL A 250 -3.36 -11.26 -2.13
C VAL A 250 -4.11 -12.45 -2.75
N PRO A 251 -5.33 -12.77 -2.31
CA PRO A 251 -6.13 -13.83 -2.92
C PRO A 251 -6.53 -13.44 -4.35
N VAL A 252 -7.03 -14.40 -5.13
CA VAL A 252 -7.66 -14.09 -6.42
C VAL A 252 -8.82 -13.13 -6.16
N LEU A 253 -8.77 -11.95 -6.78
CA LEU A 253 -9.78 -10.92 -6.60
C LEU A 253 -10.76 -10.93 -7.78
N SER A 254 -12.03 -10.70 -7.46
CA SER A 254 -13.06 -10.35 -8.44
C SER A 254 -13.15 -8.83 -8.60
N ALA A 255 -13.95 -8.37 -9.57
CA ALA A 255 -14.23 -6.94 -9.71
C ALA A 255 -14.91 -6.39 -8.44
N GLU A 256 -15.80 -7.15 -7.81
CA GLU A 256 -16.52 -6.74 -6.60
C GLU A 256 -15.60 -6.50 -5.39
N ASP A 257 -14.42 -7.13 -5.36
CA ASP A 257 -13.42 -6.91 -4.33
C ASP A 257 -12.65 -5.58 -4.49
N MET A 258 -12.81 -4.89 -5.63
CA MET A 258 -12.09 -3.66 -5.95
C MET A 258 -12.84 -2.41 -5.50
N CYS A 259 -12.09 -1.37 -5.17
CA CYS A 259 -12.66 -0.04 -5.05
C CYS A 259 -13.08 0.48 -6.43
N SER A 260 -14.25 1.11 -6.54
CA SER A 260 -14.68 1.72 -7.80
C SER A 260 -13.95 3.03 -8.12
N GLU A 261 -13.27 3.62 -7.13
CA GLU A 261 -12.65 4.96 -7.26
C GLU A 261 -11.12 4.90 -7.38
N CYS A 262 -10.50 3.74 -7.14
CA CYS A 262 -9.06 3.59 -7.27
C CYS A 262 -8.66 2.15 -7.56
N THR A 263 -7.40 1.96 -7.96
CA THR A 263 -6.84 0.65 -8.33
C THR A 263 -6.51 -0.25 -7.15
N GLN A 264 -7.13 -0.06 -5.98
CA GLN A 264 -6.85 -0.84 -4.77
C GLN A 264 -8.06 -1.70 -4.39
N PRO A 265 -7.85 -2.87 -3.77
CA PRO A 265 -8.94 -3.65 -3.18
C PRO A 265 -9.73 -2.82 -2.17
N ALA A 266 -11.06 -2.90 -2.21
CA ALA A 266 -11.94 -2.11 -1.36
C ALA A 266 -11.64 -2.33 0.14
N LYS A 267 -11.35 -3.58 0.53
CA LYS A 267 -11.01 -3.95 1.91
C LYS A 267 -9.76 -3.25 2.45
N TRP A 268 -8.85 -2.81 1.57
CA TRP A 268 -7.63 -2.12 2.00
C TRP A 268 -7.88 -0.69 2.48
N HIS A 269 -9.06 -0.14 2.22
CA HIS A 269 -9.47 1.16 2.74
C HIS A 269 -10.01 1.09 4.18
N LEU A 270 -10.39 -0.10 4.65
CA LEU A 270 -11.14 -0.28 5.91
C LEU A 270 -10.26 -0.43 7.16
N THR A 271 -8.98 -0.74 6.99
CA THR A 271 -8.11 -1.08 8.13
C THR A 271 -7.52 0.15 8.82
N GLY A 272 -7.57 1.34 8.21
CA GLY A 272 -7.10 2.59 8.81
C GLY A 272 -5.61 2.63 9.21
N ARG A 273 -4.89 1.50 9.07
CA ARG A 273 -3.48 1.37 9.40
C ARG A 273 -2.65 2.02 8.30
N VAL A 274 -2.57 3.34 8.37
CA VAL A 274 -1.26 3.98 8.18
C VAL A 274 -0.31 3.27 9.12
N MET A 275 0.94 3.00 8.73
CA MET A 275 1.95 2.22 9.48
C MET A 275 1.83 0.70 9.24
N ARG A 276 2.30 0.18 8.11
CA ARG A 276 3.73 -0.11 7.93
C ARG A 276 4.14 -0.08 6.44
N ILE A 277 3.16 -0.16 5.54
CA ILE A 277 3.32 -0.36 4.11
C ILE A 277 2.27 0.54 3.44
N GLY A 278 2.70 1.50 2.62
CA GLY A 278 1.91 2.64 2.11
C GLY A 278 0.74 2.32 1.17
N TRP A 279 0.07 1.19 1.37
CA TRP A 279 -0.98 0.62 0.53
C TRP A 279 -2.32 0.47 1.26
N GLN A 280 -2.34 0.54 2.60
CA GLN A 280 -3.56 0.65 3.39
C GLN A 280 -3.78 2.10 3.79
N ALA A 281 -4.68 2.77 3.07
CA ALA A 281 -5.09 4.13 3.36
C ALA A 281 -6.55 4.31 2.93
N PRO A 282 -7.26 5.27 3.53
CA PRO A 282 -8.51 5.76 2.95
C PRO A 282 -8.34 6.07 1.47
N CYS A 283 -9.39 5.85 0.67
CA CYS A 283 -9.29 6.01 -0.78
C CYS A 283 -8.85 7.45 -1.13
N PRO A 284 -7.86 7.65 -2.01
CA PRO A 284 -7.42 8.99 -2.39
C PRO A 284 -8.50 9.81 -3.10
N ALA A 285 -9.53 9.17 -3.65
CA ALA A 285 -10.69 9.84 -4.26
C ALA A 285 -11.69 10.38 -3.23
N TRP A 286 -11.56 10.02 -1.94
CA TRP A 286 -12.47 10.48 -0.90
C TRP A 286 -12.24 11.97 -0.57
N PRO A 287 -13.25 12.83 -0.71
CA PRO A 287 -13.06 14.29 -0.67
C PRO A 287 -12.47 14.83 0.63
N ALA A 288 -12.96 14.39 1.80
CA ALA A 288 -12.48 14.94 3.06
C ALA A 288 -11.10 14.40 3.42
N TRP A 289 -10.83 13.12 3.16
CA TRP A 289 -9.51 12.52 3.29
C TRP A 289 -8.48 13.22 2.41
N TRP A 290 -8.78 13.44 1.13
CA TRP A 290 -7.86 14.10 0.21
C TRP A 290 -7.49 15.52 0.69
N LYS A 291 -8.48 16.29 1.13
CA LYS A 291 -8.24 17.63 1.74
C LYS A 291 -7.32 17.55 2.97
N ARG A 292 -7.45 16.52 3.81
CA ARG A 292 -6.53 16.30 4.95
C ARG A 292 -5.11 15.99 4.48
N VAL A 293 -4.96 15.14 3.46
CA VAL A 293 -3.65 14.80 2.86
C VAL A 293 -2.99 16.03 2.25
N GLU A 294 -3.73 16.85 1.50
CA GLU A 294 -3.21 18.10 0.93
C GLU A 294 -2.73 19.07 1.99
N LYS A 295 -3.53 19.29 3.06
CA LYS A 295 -3.14 20.12 4.19
C LYS A 295 -1.87 19.60 4.87
N GLY A 296 -1.77 18.29 5.09
CA GLY A 296 -0.59 17.65 5.66
C GLY A 296 0.66 17.85 4.77
N ARG A 297 0.52 17.68 3.45
CA ARG A 297 1.60 17.93 2.49
C ARG A 297 2.06 19.39 2.50
N ALA A 298 1.13 20.35 2.54
CA ALA A 298 1.46 21.76 2.62
C ALA A 298 2.30 22.07 3.87
N LEU A 299 1.90 21.55 5.04
CA LEU A 299 2.64 21.72 6.29
C LEU A 299 4.05 21.09 6.23
N LEU A 300 4.20 19.92 5.62
CA LEU A 300 5.51 19.28 5.44
C LEU A 300 6.43 20.08 4.52
N VAL A 301 5.88 20.61 3.41
CA VAL A 301 6.64 21.47 2.49
C VAL A 301 7.06 22.76 3.20
N GLU A 302 6.20 23.37 3.99
CA GLU A 302 6.54 24.53 4.80
C GLU A 302 7.63 24.22 5.84
N ALA A 303 7.53 23.08 6.52
CA ALA A 303 8.53 22.64 7.48
C ALA A 303 9.89 22.36 6.82
N ALA A 304 9.90 21.74 5.63
CA ALA A 304 11.10 21.51 4.84
C ALA A 304 11.76 22.83 4.43
N LYS A 305 10.97 23.79 3.92
CA LYS A 305 11.45 25.14 3.59
C LYS A 305 12.04 25.86 4.81
N LYS A 306 11.41 25.77 5.98
CA LYS A 306 11.93 26.33 7.24
C LYS A 306 13.26 25.70 7.66
N ARG A 307 13.46 24.41 7.38
CA ARG A 307 14.71 23.69 7.66
C ARG A 307 15.84 24.06 6.68
N GLU A 308 15.50 24.36 5.44
CA GLU A 308 16.45 24.78 4.40
C GLU A 308 16.83 26.26 4.50
N GLN A 309 16.00 27.08 5.14
CA GLN A 309 16.42 28.43 5.52
C GLN A 309 17.60 28.29 6.47
N PRO A 310 18.79 28.83 6.12
CA PRO A 310 19.90 28.87 7.06
C PRO A 310 19.40 29.64 8.26
N GLU A 311 19.35 28.97 9.41
CA GLU A 311 19.13 29.63 10.69
C GLU A 311 20.17 30.74 10.73
N ALA A 312 19.72 32.00 10.58
CA ALA A 312 20.61 33.15 10.51
C ALA A 312 21.57 32.99 11.68
N ALA A 313 22.87 32.82 11.38
CA ALA A 313 23.85 32.35 12.35
C ALA A 313 23.62 33.13 13.63
N ARG A 314 23.01 32.48 14.62
CA ARG A 314 22.95 33.04 15.97
C ARG A 314 24.41 33.10 16.32
N THR A 315 24.99 34.29 16.24
CA THR A 315 26.32 34.53 16.78
C THR A 315 26.19 34.03 18.21
N GLU A 316 26.89 32.95 18.55
CA GLU A 316 26.89 32.52 19.93
C GLU A 316 27.71 33.57 20.69
N PRO A 317 27.25 34.03 21.87
CA PRO A 317 28.07 34.90 22.71
C PRO A 317 29.43 34.22 22.88
N GLN A 318 30.52 34.94 22.58
CA GLN A 318 31.85 34.38 22.63
C GLN A 318 32.46 34.63 24.01
N ARG A 319 33.18 33.63 24.52
CA ARG A 319 33.90 33.75 25.78
C ARG A 319 35.11 34.67 25.59
N VAL A 320 35.06 35.85 26.18
CA VAL A 320 36.07 36.91 26.01
C VAL A 320 37.22 36.73 27.01
N ALA A 321 36.91 36.29 28.24
CA ALA A 321 37.93 36.11 29.27
C ALA A 321 37.57 34.96 30.24
N VAL A 322 38.59 34.34 30.82
CA VAL A 322 38.45 33.34 31.90
C VAL A 322 39.36 33.72 33.06
N ILE A 323 38.79 33.83 34.25
CA ILE A 323 39.52 34.03 35.49
C ILE A 323 39.59 32.67 36.21
N PRO A 324 40.81 32.16 36.49
CA PRO A 324 40.98 30.89 37.18
C PRO A 324 40.45 30.98 38.62
N SER A 325 39.84 29.90 39.10
CA SER A 325 39.23 29.81 40.43
C SER A 325 40.23 29.73 41.59
N SER A 326 41.53 29.68 41.29
CA SER A 326 42.62 29.56 42.28
C SER A 326 43.07 30.91 42.86
N LEU A 327 42.48 32.02 42.42
CA LEU A 327 42.82 33.35 42.92
C LEU A 327 42.01 33.69 44.19
N PRO A 328 42.61 34.39 45.18
CA PRO A 328 41.87 34.95 46.30
C PRO A 328 40.72 35.85 45.84
N ILE A 329 39.61 35.88 46.57
CA ILE A 329 38.40 36.64 46.20
C ILE A 329 38.70 38.12 45.90
N ALA A 330 39.61 38.75 46.66
CA ALA A 330 40.01 40.14 46.44
C ALA A 330 40.65 40.36 45.05
N GLU A 331 41.47 39.40 44.59
CA GLU A 331 42.09 39.44 43.26
C GLU A 331 41.09 39.12 42.15
N VAL A 332 40.13 38.20 42.40
CA VAL A 332 39.03 37.94 41.48
C VAL A 332 38.19 39.20 41.27
N THR A 333 37.84 39.92 42.34
CA THR A 333 37.05 41.16 42.24
C THR A 333 37.81 42.28 41.52
N SER A 334 39.11 42.43 41.76
CA SER A 334 39.93 43.41 41.03
C SER A 334 39.97 43.10 39.55
N ARG A 335 40.19 41.82 39.20
CA ARG A 335 40.31 41.39 37.81
C ARG A 335 38.99 41.41 37.05
N LEU A 336 37.87 41.12 37.73
CA LEU A 336 36.53 41.32 37.18
C LEU A 336 36.28 42.81 36.91
N THR A 337 36.66 43.70 37.82
CA THR A 337 36.48 45.16 37.65
C THR A 337 37.28 45.69 36.46
N GLU A 338 38.54 45.26 36.30
CA GLU A 338 39.38 45.60 35.15
C GLU A 338 38.79 45.09 33.83
N LEU A 339 38.39 43.80 33.80
CA LEU A 339 37.83 43.19 32.61
C LEU A 339 36.46 43.77 32.23
N GLN A 340 35.67 44.19 33.21
CA GLN A 340 34.38 44.84 32.98
C GLN A 340 34.54 46.30 32.52
N ALA A 341 35.62 46.98 32.90
CA ALA A 341 35.98 48.27 32.29
C ALA A 341 36.43 48.11 30.82
N GLN A 342 37.09 47.00 30.50
CA GLN A 342 37.54 46.69 29.13
C GLN A 342 36.40 46.18 28.24
N TYR A 343 35.41 45.49 28.83
CA TYR A 343 34.24 44.92 28.16
C TYR A 343 32.96 45.29 28.92
N PRO A 344 32.47 46.54 28.80
CA PRO A 344 31.36 47.06 29.61
C PRO A 344 30.05 46.30 29.41
N ASP A 345 29.86 45.71 28.23
CA ASP A 345 28.64 44.99 27.85
C ASP A 345 28.77 43.46 28.06
N ALA A 346 29.83 42.97 28.70
CA ALA A 346 30.01 41.53 28.90
C ALA A 346 29.27 41.01 30.15
N GLU A 347 28.65 39.84 30.03
CA GLU A 347 28.02 39.13 31.14
C GLU A 347 29.02 38.21 31.84
N VAL A 348 29.04 38.28 33.17
CA VAL A 348 29.83 37.36 34.01
C VAL A 348 29.02 36.09 34.27
N ARG A 349 29.58 34.93 33.93
CA ARG A 349 28.99 33.61 34.15
C ARG A 349 29.96 32.72 34.92
N ARG A 350 29.41 31.74 35.64
CA ARG A 350 30.22 30.73 36.34
C ARG A 350 30.43 29.52 35.44
N GLY A 351 31.67 29.30 35.04
CA GLY A 351 32.08 28.21 34.14
C GLY A 351 32.31 26.88 34.86
N ARG A 352 32.69 25.85 34.09
CA ARG A 352 33.08 24.54 34.64
C ARG A 352 34.30 24.67 35.55
N GLY A 353 34.25 24.06 36.73
CA GLY A 353 35.33 24.13 37.73
C GLY A 353 35.31 25.40 38.59
N SER A 354 34.18 26.10 38.68
CA SER A 354 34.05 27.37 39.43
C SER A 354 34.92 28.52 38.91
N THR A 355 35.30 28.48 37.64
CA THR A 355 35.92 29.62 36.97
C THR A 355 34.90 30.74 36.77
N TRP A 356 35.38 31.97 36.74
CA TRP A 356 34.57 33.12 36.36
C TRP A 356 34.86 33.43 34.89
N GLU A 357 33.84 33.42 34.04
CA GLU A 357 33.96 33.62 32.60
C GLU A 357 33.21 34.89 32.19
N LEU A 358 33.83 35.74 31.37
CA LEU A 358 33.14 36.87 30.74
C LEU A 358 32.72 36.50 29.33
N TRP A 359 31.45 36.74 29.02
CA TRP A 359 30.83 36.43 27.76
C TRP A 359 30.39 37.72 27.09
N SER A 360 30.72 37.90 25.80
CA SER A 360 30.23 39.07 25.07
C SER A 360 28.71 38.98 24.92
N VAL A 361 28.01 40.04 25.29
CA VAL A 361 26.60 40.20 24.90
C VAL A 361 26.63 40.75 23.48
N LEU A 362 25.93 40.10 22.56
CA LEU A 362 25.85 40.60 21.20
C LEU A 362 25.03 41.89 21.18
N PRO A 363 25.42 42.91 20.40
CA PRO A 363 24.49 43.98 20.10
C PRO A 363 23.26 43.34 19.45
N ALA A 364 22.07 43.65 19.96
CA ALA A 364 20.82 43.27 19.32
C ALA A 364 20.90 43.69 17.85
N SER A 365 20.75 42.72 16.93
CA SER A 365 20.84 42.96 15.50
C SER A 365 19.95 44.16 15.12
N PRO A 366 20.50 45.28 14.60
CA PRO A 366 19.68 46.41 14.21
C PRO A 366 19.04 46.06 12.86
N GLY A 367 17.80 45.57 12.89
CA GLY A 367 17.00 45.40 11.69
C GLY A 367 16.23 44.09 11.63
N ALA A 368 15.02 44.10 12.19
CA ALA A 368 13.88 43.45 11.58
C ALA A 368 12.77 44.51 11.54
N PRO A 369 12.37 45.04 10.36
CA PRO A 369 11.09 45.73 10.23
C PRO A 369 9.91 44.77 10.47
#